data_AF-A0A3L7PID4-F1
#
_entry.id   AF-A0A3L7PID4-F1
#
_cell.length_a   1.000
_cell.length_b   1.000
_cell.length_c   1.000
_cell.angle_alpha   90.00
_cell.angle_beta   90.00
_cell.angle_gamma   90.00
#
_symmetry.space_group_name_H-M   'P 1'
#
loop_
_entity.id
_entity.type
_entity.pdbx_description
1 polymer ?
#
loop_
_entity_poly.entity_id
_entity_poly.type
_entity_poly.pdbx_seq_one_letter_code
_entity_poly.pdbx_strand_id
1 'polypeptide(L)'
;MQSILTERVGRAELTELLTASDSEAAPADEAGPLEKLSADIQHELMQRGDEQDSLRDRLGIEIVDVRIRRLNLPTGNMQAVFERMRSERQKIAERYRSAGLAENRMIRSQADRQAGELMAKASAEAERIRGEGDAAAIRILNEAYARDPEFAGVLQTLEAYKHILNERTTLVLSASNSLLKLLVEGVPTPHESPRATEPSALEPANAGASR
;
A
#
# COMPACT_ATOMS: atom_id res chain seq x y z
N MET A 1 -23.22 -57.08 -16.55
CA MET A 1 -22.67 -56.38 -15.36
C MET A 1 -21.26 -55.80 -15.54
N GLN A 2 -20.28 -56.48 -16.17
CA GLN A 2 -18.88 -55.98 -16.24
C GLN A 2 -18.67 -54.69 -17.08
N SER A 3 -19.52 -54.42 -18.08
CA SER A 3 -19.38 -53.24 -18.95
C SER A 3 -19.76 -51.91 -18.27
N ILE A 4 -20.65 -51.96 -17.28
CA ILE A 4 -21.31 -50.77 -16.69
C ILE A 4 -20.44 -50.19 -15.56
N LEU A 5 -19.79 -51.08 -14.79
CA LEU A 5 -18.82 -50.71 -13.76
C LEU A 5 -17.57 -50.05 -14.36
N THR A 6 -17.13 -50.51 -15.54
CA THR A 6 -15.93 -49.99 -16.21
C THR A 6 -16.16 -48.60 -16.81
N GLU A 7 -17.36 -48.34 -17.34
CA GLU A 7 -17.69 -47.05 -17.99
C GLU A 7 -17.83 -45.89 -17.00
N ARG A 8 -18.29 -46.16 -15.76
CA ARG A 8 -18.62 -45.10 -14.79
C ARG A 8 -17.49 -44.78 -13.82
N VAL A 9 -16.57 -45.74 -13.57
CA VAL A 9 -15.29 -45.49 -12.88
C VAL A 9 -14.40 -44.51 -13.66
N GLY A 10 -14.57 -44.40 -14.99
CA GLY A 10 -13.85 -43.43 -15.82
C GLY A 10 -14.39 -41.99 -15.78
N ARG A 11 -15.57 -41.75 -15.17
CA ARG A 11 -16.23 -40.42 -15.12
C ARG A 11 -16.21 -39.75 -13.75
N ALA A 12 -15.87 -40.47 -12.68
CA ALA A 12 -15.65 -39.86 -11.37
C ALA A 12 -14.25 -39.23 -11.36
N GLU A 13 -14.19 -37.92 -11.13
CA GLU A 13 -12.96 -37.13 -11.07
C GLU A 13 -11.97 -37.78 -10.08
N LEU A 14 -10.78 -38.17 -10.55
CA LEU A 14 -9.71 -38.81 -9.75
C LEU A 14 -9.34 -38.02 -8.49
N THR A 15 -9.65 -36.72 -8.47
CA THR A 15 -9.49 -35.80 -7.33
C THR A 15 -10.41 -36.16 -6.16
N GLU A 16 -11.62 -36.66 -6.44
CA GLU A 16 -12.63 -37.06 -5.44
C GLU A 16 -12.34 -38.44 -4.83
N LEU A 17 -11.58 -39.28 -5.55
CA LEU A 17 -11.18 -40.61 -5.12
C LEU A 17 -9.90 -40.62 -4.27
N LEU A 18 -9.03 -39.61 -4.41
CA LEU A 18 -7.79 -39.48 -3.63
C LEU A 18 -8.03 -38.91 -2.22
N THR A 19 -9.05 -38.08 -2.04
CA THR A 19 -9.51 -37.62 -0.71
C THR A 19 -10.12 -38.77 0.11
N ALA A 20 -10.60 -39.82 -0.54
CA ALA A 20 -11.12 -41.01 0.12
C ALA A 20 -10.00 -41.94 0.65
N SER A 21 -8.81 -41.96 0.04
CA SER A 21 -7.70 -42.82 0.45
C SER A 21 -6.82 -42.25 1.57
N ASP A 22 -6.76 -40.91 1.72
CA ASP A 22 -5.98 -40.24 2.78
C ASP A 22 -6.80 -39.98 4.05
N SER A 23 -8.10 -40.31 4.07
CA SER A 23 -8.97 -40.17 5.26
C SER A 23 -8.79 -41.31 6.25
N GLU A 24 -7.55 -41.65 6.59
CA GLU A 24 -7.21 -42.50 7.76
C GLU A 24 -6.92 -41.65 9.02
N ALA A 25 -6.90 -40.31 8.89
CA ALA A 25 -6.54 -39.38 9.97
C ALA A 25 -7.53 -38.22 10.21
N ALA A 26 -8.77 -38.31 9.72
CA ALA A 26 -9.80 -37.31 10.02
C ALA A 26 -10.65 -37.74 11.23
N PRO A 27 -10.94 -36.83 12.19
CA PRO A 27 -11.82 -37.11 13.33
C PRO A 27 -13.22 -37.51 12.86
N ALA A 28 -13.84 -38.42 13.60
CA ALA A 28 -14.98 -39.26 13.23
C ALA A 28 -16.35 -38.57 12.95
N ASP A 29 -16.36 -37.32 12.47
CA ASP A 29 -17.59 -36.50 12.36
C ASP A 29 -17.87 -35.93 10.96
N GLU A 30 -17.07 -36.24 9.94
CA GLU A 30 -17.43 -35.94 8.55
C GLU A 30 -17.76 -37.24 7.81
N ALA A 31 -19.03 -37.39 7.39
CA ALA A 31 -19.51 -38.51 6.58
C ALA A 31 -18.58 -38.71 5.37
N GLY A 32 -17.83 -39.82 5.40
CA GLY A 32 -16.73 -40.06 4.48
C GLY A 32 -17.21 -40.14 3.03
N PRO A 33 -16.36 -39.80 2.03
CA PRO A 33 -16.69 -39.90 0.60
C PRO A 33 -17.19 -41.30 0.17
N LEU A 34 -16.75 -42.35 0.88
CA LEU A 34 -17.17 -43.73 0.65
C LEU A 34 -18.61 -44.01 1.08
N GLU A 35 -19.11 -43.30 2.10
CA GLU A 35 -20.48 -43.43 2.59
C GLU A 35 -21.47 -42.80 1.61
N LYS A 36 -21.11 -41.64 1.05
CA LYS A 36 -21.88 -40.98 -0.02
C LYS A 36 -21.94 -41.86 -1.28
N LEU A 37 -20.81 -42.44 -1.69
CA LEU A 37 -20.78 -43.35 -2.83
C LEU A 37 -21.61 -44.63 -2.58
N SER A 38 -21.59 -45.18 -1.36
CA SER A 38 -22.46 -46.31 -1.01
C SER A 38 -23.94 -45.93 -0.99
N ALA A 39 -24.29 -44.74 -0.51
CA ALA A 39 -25.65 -44.23 -0.52
C ALA A 39 -26.18 -44.02 -1.95
N ASP A 40 -25.34 -43.49 -2.84
CA ASP A 40 -25.69 -43.28 -4.25
C ASP A 40 -25.89 -44.62 -5.00
N ILE A 41 -25.03 -45.61 -4.74
CA ILE A 41 -25.17 -46.96 -5.30
C ILE A 41 -26.41 -47.67 -4.77
N GLN A 42 -26.72 -47.53 -3.47
CA GLN A 42 -27.94 -48.07 -2.88
C GLN A 42 -29.19 -47.45 -3.51
N HIS A 43 -29.21 -46.13 -3.68
CA HIS A 43 -30.34 -45.43 -4.28
C HIS A 43 -30.57 -45.84 -5.75
N GLU A 44 -29.50 -46.06 -6.52
CA GLU A 44 -29.61 -46.53 -7.91
C GLU A 44 -30.06 -48.00 -8.01
N LEU A 45 -29.67 -48.86 -7.05
CA LEU A 45 -30.17 -50.24 -6.92
C LEU A 45 -31.65 -50.29 -6.53
N MET A 46 -32.11 -49.38 -5.66
CA MET A 46 -33.52 -49.26 -5.29
C MET A 46 -34.39 -48.76 -6.45
N GLN A 47 -33.84 -47.95 -7.37
CA GLN A 47 -34.56 -47.49 -8.56
C GLN A 47 -34.69 -48.56 -9.66
N ARG A 48 -33.86 -49.62 -9.64
CA ARG A 48 -33.93 -50.78 -10.54
C ARG A 48 -34.44 -52.03 -9.81
N GLY A 49 -35.62 -51.92 -9.18
CA GLY A 49 -36.25 -52.98 -8.39
C GLY A 49 -36.41 -54.33 -9.10
N ASP A 50 -36.49 -54.35 -10.43
CA ASP A 50 -36.67 -55.58 -11.23
C ASP A 50 -35.54 -56.61 -11.03
N GLU A 51 -34.31 -56.17 -10.77
CA GLU A 51 -33.19 -57.09 -10.53
C GLU A 51 -33.21 -57.66 -9.10
N GLN A 52 -33.69 -56.90 -8.12
CA GLN A 52 -33.77 -57.36 -6.72
C GLN A 52 -34.83 -58.45 -6.54
N ASP A 53 -36.01 -58.29 -7.14
CA ASP A 53 -37.06 -59.31 -7.08
C ASP A 53 -36.64 -60.59 -7.80
N SER A 54 -35.92 -60.48 -8.92
CA SER A 54 -35.39 -61.64 -9.64
C SER A 54 -34.36 -62.45 -8.84
N LEU A 55 -33.62 -61.82 -7.94
CA LEU A 55 -32.62 -62.48 -7.08
C LEU A 55 -33.26 -63.09 -5.84
N ARG A 56 -34.27 -62.42 -5.25
CA ARG A 56 -35.08 -62.97 -4.16
C ARG A 56 -35.85 -64.21 -4.58
N ASP A 57 -36.47 -64.19 -5.76
CA ASP A 57 -37.23 -65.32 -6.29
C ASP A 57 -36.36 -66.51 -6.70
N ARG A 58 -35.13 -66.26 -7.17
CA ARG A 58 -34.23 -67.33 -7.67
C ARG A 58 -33.30 -67.90 -6.61
N LEU A 59 -32.89 -67.10 -5.63
CA LEU A 59 -31.87 -67.46 -4.64
C LEU A 59 -32.34 -67.35 -3.19
N GLY A 60 -33.48 -66.69 -2.91
CA GLY A 60 -34.02 -66.53 -1.55
C GLY A 60 -33.24 -65.57 -0.66
N ILE A 61 -32.43 -64.67 -1.24
CA ILE A 61 -31.53 -63.77 -0.51
C ILE A 61 -32.01 -62.31 -0.66
N GLU A 62 -32.08 -61.58 0.45
CA GLU A 62 -32.38 -60.15 0.51
C GLU A 62 -31.10 -59.34 0.74
N ILE A 63 -30.88 -58.32 -0.08
CA ILE A 63 -29.73 -57.42 0.04
C ILE A 63 -30.11 -56.27 0.98
N VAL A 64 -29.53 -56.25 2.19
CA VAL A 64 -29.82 -55.22 3.22
C VAL A 64 -28.87 -54.03 3.13
N ASP A 65 -27.60 -54.27 2.77
CA ASP A 65 -26.57 -53.23 2.70
C ASP A 65 -25.44 -53.62 1.74
N VAL A 66 -24.91 -52.66 0.99
CA VAL A 66 -23.76 -52.81 0.08
C VAL A 66 -22.67 -51.87 0.53
N ARG A 67 -21.57 -52.43 1.05
CA ARG A 67 -20.37 -51.69 1.45
C ARG A 67 -19.18 -52.07 0.59
N ILE A 68 -18.47 -51.06 0.09
CA ILE A 68 -17.21 -51.27 -0.63
C ILE A 68 -16.12 -51.58 0.40
N ARG A 69 -15.62 -52.82 0.42
CA ARG A 69 -14.60 -53.26 1.39
C ARG A 69 -13.17 -52.93 0.97
N ARG A 70 -12.88 -52.91 -0.35
CA ARG A 70 -11.55 -52.58 -0.89
C ARG A 70 -11.64 -52.24 -2.38
N LEU A 71 -10.99 -51.16 -2.79
CA LEU A 71 -10.70 -50.86 -4.19
C LEU A 71 -9.30 -51.37 -4.51
N ASN A 72 -9.19 -52.38 -5.38
CA ASN A 72 -7.90 -52.80 -5.90
C ASN A 72 -7.55 -51.88 -7.07
N LEU A 73 -6.83 -50.80 -6.78
CA LEU A 73 -6.23 -49.95 -7.82
C LEU A 73 -5.04 -50.71 -8.44
N PRO A 74 -4.99 -50.88 -9.78
CA PRO A 74 -3.88 -51.55 -10.44
C PRO A 74 -2.57 -50.79 -10.20
N THR A 75 -1.65 -51.43 -9.49
CA THR A 75 -0.40 -50.83 -9.00
C THR A 75 0.51 -50.29 -10.09
N GLY A 76 0.38 -50.80 -11.32
CA GLY A 76 1.21 -50.39 -12.46
C GLY A 76 1.02 -48.94 -12.93
N ASN A 77 -0.14 -48.31 -12.69
CA ASN A 77 -0.42 -46.94 -13.17
C ASN A 77 -0.26 -45.85 -12.09
N MET A 78 -0.04 -46.24 -10.83
CA MET A 78 0.00 -45.29 -9.71
C MET A 78 1.16 -44.31 -9.82
N GLN A 79 2.35 -44.78 -10.24
CA GLN A 79 3.54 -43.93 -10.39
C GLN A 79 3.28 -42.75 -11.34
N ALA A 80 2.69 -43.01 -12.51
CA ALA A 80 2.42 -41.99 -13.52
C ALA A 80 1.39 -40.95 -13.05
N VAL A 81 0.39 -41.37 -12.28
CA VAL A 81 -0.61 -40.46 -11.69
C VAL A 81 0.03 -39.58 -10.61
N PHE A 82 0.86 -40.16 -9.73
CA PHE A 82 1.60 -39.39 -8.72
C PHE A 82 2.55 -38.37 -9.35
N GLU A 83 3.28 -38.75 -10.40
CA GLU A 83 4.16 -37.83 -11.13
C GLU A 83 3.36 -36.68 -11.79
N ARG A 84 2.22 -36.98 -12.41
CA ARG A 84 1.32 -35.94 -12.95
C ARG A 84 0.84 -34.99 -11.85
N MET A 85 0.39 -35.51 -10.71
CA MET A 85 -0.07 -34.69 -9.60
C MET A 85 1.04 -33.79 -9.03
N ARG A 86 2.27 -34.31 -8.91
CA ARG A 86 3.42 -33.50 -8.48
C ARG A 86 3.72 -32.38 -9.48
N SER A 87 3.69 -32.68 -10.78
CA SER A 87 3.88 -31.70 -11.84
C SER A 87 2.79 -30.61 -11.81
N GLU A 88 1.52 -30.99 -11.65
CA GLU A 88 0.42 -30.05 -11.54
C GLU A 88 0.50 -29.19 -10.29
N ARG A 89 0.76 -29.79 -9.12
CA ARG A 89 0.99 -29.07 -7.85
C ARG A 89 2.14 -28.06 -7.99
N GLN A 90 3.23 -28.45 -8.65
CA GLN A 90 4.37 -27.57 -8.89
C GLN A 90 3.98 -26.40 -9.81
N LYS A 91 3.29 -26.67 -10.93
CA LYS A 91 2.79 -25.62 -11.84
C LYS A 91 1.85 -24.64 -11.13
N ILE A 92 0.96 -25.15 -10.29
CA ILE A 92 0.04 -24.33 -9.50
C ILE A 92 0.84 -23.44 -8.53
N ALA A 93 1.81 -24.01 -7.80
CA ALA A 93 2.66 -23.27 -6.87
C ALA A 93 3.51 -22.20 -7.58
N GLU A 94 4.03 -22.49 -8.78
CA GLU A 94 4.77 -21.53 -9.61
C GLU A 94 3.89 -20.39 -10.11
N ARG A 95 2.65 -20.70 -10.52
CA ARG A 95 1.67 -19.70 -10.92
C ARG A 95 1.34 -18.76 -9.77
N TYR A 96 1.06 -19.28 -8.57
CA TYR A 96 0.79 -18.47 -7.39
C TYR A 96 2.00 -17.62 -6.98
N ARG A 97 3.21 -18.18 -7.00
CA ARG A 97 4.44 -17.42 -6.73
C ARG A 97 4.63 -16.28 -7.74
N SER A 98 4.43 -16.56 -9.03
CA SER A 98 4.57 -15.56 -10.09
C SER A 98 3.55 -14.44 -9.97
N ALA A 99 2.28 -14.80 -9.68
CA ALA A 99 1.21 -13.83 -9.44
C ALA A 99 1.51 -12.94 -8.23
N GLY A 100 1.91 -13.54 -7.10
CA GLY A 100 2.26 -12.79 -5.89
C GLY A 100 3.46 -11.86 -6.10
N LEU A 101 4.46 -12.27 -6.87
CA LEU A 101 5.59 -11.41 -7.23
C LEU A 101 5.17 -10.25 -8.15
N ALA A 102 4.29 -10.51 -9.13
CA ALA A 102 3.79 -9.46 -10.03
C ALA A 102 2.96 -8.42 -9.26
N GLU A 103 2.06 -8.87 -8.40
CA GLU A 103 1.24 -8.01 -7.56
C GLU A 103 2.08 -7.22 -6.55
N ASN A 104 3.06 -7.87 -5.90
CA ASN A 104 3.98 -7.17 -5.02
C ASN A 104 4.76 -6.06 -5.73
N ARG A 105 5.27 -6.32 -6.94
CA ARG A 105 5.96 -5.30 -7.74
C ARG A 105 5.04 -4.15 -8.13
N MET A 106 3.79 -4.45 -8.49
CA MET A 106 2.79 -3.45 -8.85
C MET A 106 2.47 -2.54 -7.65
N ILE A 107 2.18 -3.14 -6.49
CA ILE A 107 1.90 -2.39 -5.24
C ILE A 107 3.08 -1.52 -4.85
N ARG A 108 4.31 -2.06 -4.88
CA ARG A 108 5.52 -1.29 -4.56
C ARG A 108 5.73 -0.12 -5.51
N SER A 109 5.64 -0.36 -6.82
CA SER A 109 5.80 0.70 -7.81
C SER A 109 4.74 1.79 -7.68
N GLN A 110 3.50 1.43 -7.36
CA GLN A 110 2.44 2.41 -7.11
C GLN A 110 2.69 3.20 -5.82
N ALA A 111 3.11 2.55 -4.75
CA ALA A 111 3.46 3.19 -3.49
C ALA A 111 4.64 4.18 -3.67
N ASP A 112 5.70 3.77 -4.37
CA ASP A 112 6.87 4.61 -4.65
C ASP A 112 6.48 5.84 -5.48
N ARG A 113 5.63 5.63 -6.50
CA ARG A 113 5.10 6.73 -7.31
C ARG A 113 4.28 7.71 -6.47
N GLN A 114 3.35 7.21 -5.65
CA GLN A 114 2.52 8.05 -4.80
C GLN A 114 3.35 8.82 -3.76
N ALA A 115 4.35 8.16 -3.17
CA ALA A 115 5.28 8.80 -2.25
C ALA A 115 6.07 9.92 -2.95
N GLY A 116 6.58 9.66 -4.15
CA GLY A 116 7.29 10.66 -4.96
C GLY A 116 6.41 11.85 -5.33
N GLU A 117 5.17 11.60 -5.79
CA GLU A 117 4.21 12.65 -6.12
C GLU A 117 3.83 13.49 -4.88
N LEU A 118 3.65 12.86 -3.72
CA LEU A 118 3.33 13.55 -2.48
C LEU A 118 4.50 14.42 -1.98
N MET A 119 5.72 13.87 -1.99
CA MET A 119 6.93 14.61 -1.62
C MET A 119 7.17 15.79 -2.56
N ALA A 120 6.99 15.60 -3.86
CA ALA A 120 7.13 16.66 -4.85
C ALA A 120 6.11 17.78 -4.63
N LYS A 121 4.84 17.44 -4.38
CA LYS A 121 3.79 18.42 -4.05
C LYS A 121 4.09 19.17 -2.75
N ALA A 122 4.49 18.46 -1.70
CA ALA A 122 4.83 19.05 -0.42
C ALA A 122 6.03 20.01 -0.54
N SER A 123 7.06 19.61 -1.29
CA SER A 123 8.24 20.46 -1.54
C SER A 123 7.87 21.69 -2.36
N ALA A 124 7.09 21.53 -3.42
CA ALA A 124 6.66 22.65 -4.26
C ALA A 124 5.83 23.67 -3.45
N GLU A 125 4.93 23.18 -2.60
CA GLU A 125 4.11 24.02 -1.72
C GLU A 125 4.97 24.73 -0.66
N ALA A 126 5.94 24.03 -0.08
CA ALA A 126 6.87 24.63 0.88
C ALA A 126 7.72 25.74 0.25
N GLU A 127 8.21 25.55 -0.98
CA GLU A 127 8.93 26.59 -1.73
C GLU A 127 8.01 27.76 -2.08
N ARG A 128 6.75 27.50 -2.46
CA ARG A 128 5.77 28.56 -2.73
C ARG A 128 5.55 29.43 -1.49
N ILE A 129 5.27 28.81 -0.34
CA ILE A 129 5.05 29.53 0.92
C ILE A 129 6.29 30.31 1.34
N ARG A 130 7.50 29.73 1.21
CA ARG A 130 8.75 30.45 1.50
C ARG A 130 8.94 31.63 0.56
N GLY A 131 8.73 31.46 -0.75
CA GLY A 131 8.83 32.54 -1.72
C GLY A 131 7.82 33.67 -1.46
N GLU A 132 6.59 33.34 -1.06
CA GLU A 132 5.58 34.33 -0.66
C GLU A 132 5.97 35.09 0.60
N GLY A 133 6.52 34.38 1.59
CA GLY A 133 7.05 34.97 2.82
C GLY A 133 8.21 35.92 2.55
N ASP A 134 9.18 35.49 1.74
CA ASP A 134 10.34 36.29 1.37
C ASP A 134 9.93 37.54 0.58
N ALA A 135 9.00 37.39 -0.38
CA ALA A 135 8.46 38.50 -1.15
C ALA A 135 7.70 39.50 -0.27
N ALA A 136 6.93 39.02 0.71
CA ALA A 136 6.23 39.87 1.66
C ALA A 136 7.22 40.60 2.59
N ALA A 137 8.24 39.90 3.10
CA ALA A 137 9.28 40.48 3.94
C ALA A 137 10.06 41.59 3.23
N ILE A 138 10.51 41.33 2.00
CA ILE A 138 11.21 42.34 1.17
C ILE A 138 10.31 43.54 0.91
N ARG A 139 9.02 43.32 0.64
CA ARG A 139 8.06 44.40 0.40
C ARG A 139 7.92 45.30 1.62
N ILE A 140 7.67 44.71 2.79
CA ILE A 140 7.53 45.46 4.06
C ILE A 140 8.83 46.20 4.39
N LEU A 141 9.99 45.57 4.17
CA LEU A 141 11.29 46.20 4.39
C LEU A 141 11.49 47.40 3.46
N ASN A 142 11.19 47.25 2.17
CA ASN A 142 11.30 48.34 1.20
C ASN A 142 10.31 49.47 1.52
N GLU A 143 9.08 49.15 1.92
CA GLU A 143 8.09 50.14 2.37
C GLU A 143 8.56 50.90 3.62
N ALA A 144 9.21 50.21 4.56
CA ALA A 144 9.78 50.84 5.75
C ALA A 144 10.96 51.75 5.40
N TYR A 145 11.88 51.31 4.55
CA TYR A 145 13.04 52.10 4.11
C TYR A 145 12.66 53.26 3.18
N ALA A 146 11.58 53.14 2.42
CA ALA A 146 11.08 54.21 1.57
C ALA A 146 10.51 55.40 2.37
N ARG A 147 10.17 55.22 3.66
CA ARG A 147 9.70 56.33 4.51
C ARG A 147 10.78 57.37 4.76
N ASP A 148 12.02 56.93 4.93
CA ASP A 148 13.18 57.79 5.12
C ASP A 148 14.45 57.14 4.52
N PRO A 149 14.75 57.43 3.25
CA PRO A 149 15.92 56.86 2.57
C PRO A 149 17.26 57.26 3.18
N GLU A 150 17.36 58.46 3.76
CA GLU A 150 18.60 58.94 4.36
C GLU A 150 18.90 58.21 5.67
N PHE A 151 17.87 58.03 6.51
CA PHE A 151 17.99 57.24 7.73
C PHE A 151 18.27 55.75 7.43
N ALA A 152 17.63 55.18 6.40
CA ALA A 152 17.87 53.80 5.97
C ALA A 152 19.34 53.57 5.56
N GLY A 153 19.95 54.51 4.83
CA GLY A 153 21.37 54.42 4.44
C GLY A 153 22.32 54.45 5.63
N VAL A 154 22.01 55.25 6.66
CA VAL A 154 22.78 55.27 7.92
C VAL A 154 22.65 53.94 8.66
N LEU A 155 21.43 53.41 8.80
CA LEU A 155 21.18 52.13 9.47
C LEU A 155 21.93 50.98 8.79
N GLN A 156 21.89 50.93 7.45
CA GLN A 156 22.60 49.92 6.66
C GLN A 156 24.12 50.01 6.84
N THR A 157 24.66 51.23 6.94
CA THR A 157 26.09 51.46 7.20
C THR A 157 26.48 50.98 8.60
N LEU A 158 25.65 51.24 9.61
CA LEU A 158 25.87 50.76 10.98
C LEU A 158 25.76 49.23 11.11
N GLU A 159 24.84 48.62 10.39
CA GLU A 159 24.69 47.16 10.36
C GLU A 159 25.89 46.50 9.67
N ALA A 160 26.38 47.10 8.58
CA ALA A 160 27.62 46.68 7.94
C ALA A 160 28.81 46.78 8.92
N TYR A 161 28.93 47.88 9.68
CA TYR A 161 29.97 48.00 10.71
C TYR A 161 29.91 46.87 11.74
N LYS A 162 28.72 46.55 12.24
CA LYS A 162 28.55 45.45 13.21
C LYS A 162 29.03 44.11 12.66
N HIS A 163 28.87 43.85 11.37
CA HIS A 163 29.31 42.59 10.75
C HIS A 163 30.80 42.55 10.41
N ILE A 164 31.39 43.68 10.02
CA ILE A 164 32.79 43.73 9.53
C ILE A 164 33.80 44.07 10.64
N LEU A 165 33.42 44.89 11.64
CA LEU A 165 34.26 45.20 12.80
C LEU A 165 34.05 44.13 13.90
N ASN A 166 34.67 42.97 13.69
CA ASN A 166 34.82 41.95 14.73
C ASN A 166 36.17 42.11 15.43
N GLU A 167 36.32 41.58 16.66
CA GLU A 167 37.53 41.71 17.50
C GLU A 167 38.85 41.23 16.85
N ARG A 168 38.78 40.48 15.74
CA ARG A 168 39.92 39.93 15.01
C ARG A 168 40.21 40.60 13.67
N THR A 169 39.43 41.60 13.27
CA THR A 169 39.52 42.19 11.94
C THR A 169 40.15 43.59 12.02
N THR A 170 41.33 43.76 11.42
CA THR A 170 41.94 45.08 11.20
C THR A 170 41.64 45.54 9.77
N LEU A 171 40.73 46.50 9.61
CA LEU A 171 40.39 47.10 8.32
C LEU A 171 41.29 48.31 8.06
N VAL A 172 42.01 48.32 6.93
CA VAL A 172 42.77 49.49 6.45
C VAL A 172 42.09 50.00 5.19
N LEU A 173 41.43 51.15 5.30
CA LEU A 173 40.70 51.80 4.20
C LEU A 173 41.14 53.25 4.07
N SER A 174 41.09 53.80 2.84
CA SER A 174 41.30 55.22 2.60
C SER A 174 40.20 56.05 3.29
N ALA A 175 40.57 57.21 3.85
CA ALA A 175 39.64 58.16 4.47
C ALA A 175 38.55 58.68 3.51
N SER A 176 38.74 58.51 2.19
CA SER A 176 37.75 58.86 1.15
C SER A 176 36.71 57.75 0.88
N ASN A 177 36.78 56.62 1.59
CA ASN A 177 35.83 55.53 1.39
C ASN A 177 34.47 55.89 1.99
N SER A 178 33.38 55.64 1.26
CA SER A 178 31.99 55.87 1.74
C SER A 178 31.71 55.17 3.07
N LEU A 179 32.39 54.06 3.33
CA LEU A 179 32.29 53.31 4.57
C LEU A 179 32.90 54.05 5.77
N LEU A 180 33.88 54.92 5.63
CA LEU A 180 34.45 55.67 6.77
C LEU A 180 33.79 57.05 6.94
N LYS A 181 33.00 57.48 5.97
CA LYS A 181 32.37 58.80 5.93
C LYS A 181 31.54 59.11 7.19
N LEU A 182 30.73 58.15 7.64
CA LEU A 182 29.91 58.31 8.86
C LEU A 182 30.73 58.44 10.15
N LEU A 183 31.91 57.80 10.22
CA LEU A 183 32.83 57.86 11.37
C LEU A 183 33.67 59.14 11.38
N VAL A 184 33.98 59.69 10.21
CA VAL A 184 34.84 60.88 10.05
C VAL A 184 34.03 62.18 10.04
N GLU A 185 32.90 62.22 9.34
CA GLU A 185 32.06 63.42 9.18
C GLU A 185 30.95 63.50 10.23
N GLY A 186 30.67 62.41 10.95
CA GLY A 186 29.63 62.31 11.96
C GLY A 186 28.26 61.91 11.38
N VAL A 187 27.30 61.64 12.27
CA VAL A 187 25.94 61.24 11.89
C VAL A 187 25.23 62.44 11.24
N PRO A 188 24.70 62.32 10.01
CA PRO A 188 23.89 63.38 9.41
C PRO A 188 22.67 63.63 10.31
N THR A 189 22.40 64.90 10.60
CA THR A 189 21.25 65.27 11.43
C THR A 189 19.96 64.86 10.73
N PRO A 190 19.03 64.13 11.39
CA PRO A 190 17.75 63.78 10.78
C PRO A 190 17.06 65.06 10.30
N HIS A 191 16.82 65.16 9.00
CA HIS A 191 15.85 66.13 8.51
C HIS A 191 14.49 65.70 9.07
N GLU A 192 13.70 66.66 9.56
CA GLU A 192 12.40 66.41 10.19
C GLU A 192 11.53 65.57 9.24
N SER A 193 11.51 64.25 9.44
CA SER A 193 10.67 63.35 8.65
C SER A 193 9.23 63.82 8.84
N PRO A 194 8.41 63.87 7.78
CA PRO A 194 7.01 64.22 7.94
C PRO A 194 6.42 63.28 8.99
N ARG A 195 5.86 63.86 10.06
CA ARG A 195 5.20 63.09 11.13
C ARG A 195 4.39 61.99 10.48
N ALA A 196 4.68 60.74 10.85
CA ALA A 196 3.81 59.64 10.54
C ALA A 196 2.40 60.08 10.94
N THR A 197 1.51 60.23 9.96
CA THR A 197 0.08 60.12 10.23
C THR A 197 -0.05 58.86 11.07
N GLU A 198 -0.61 59.01 12.26
CA GLU A 198 -0.72 57.95 13.26
C GLU A 198 -1.06 56.63 12.57
N PRO A 199 -0.43 55.50 12.95
CA PRO A 199 -0.94 54.22 12.52
C PRO A 199 -2.39 54.17 13.01
N SER A 200 -3.34 54.32 12.09
CA SER A 200 -4.74 54.05 12.33
C SER A 200 -4.76 52.68 12.99
N ALA A 201 -5.26 52.69 14.22
CA ALA A 201 -5.17 51.59 15.16
C ALA A 201 -5.41 50.27 14.42
N LEU A 202 -4.56 49.27 14.71
CA LEU A 202 -4.93 47.89 14.54
C LEU A 202 -6.32 47.72 15.17
N GLU A 203 -7.35 47.75 14.35
CA GLU A 203 -8.70 47.37 14.73
C GLU A 203 -8.58 45.87 15.08
N PRO A 204 -8.77 45.46 16.34
CA PRO A 204 -8.77 44.05 16.66
C PRO A 204 -9.96 43.45 15.92
N ALA A 205 -9.68 42.64 14.89
CA ALA A 205 -10.68 41.83 14.23
C ALA A 205 -11.43 41.05 15.30
N ASN A 206 -12.68 41.45 15.47
CA ASN A 206 -13.61 41.10 16.53
C ASN A 206 -13.67 39.58 16.75
N ALA A 207 -13.09 39.13 17.87
CA ALA A 207 -13.49 37.90 18.52
C ALA A 207 -14.86 38.15 19.16
N GLY A 208 -15.92 37.88 18.40
CA GLY A 208 -17.29 38.10 18.81
C GLY A 208 -18.24 37.13 18.13
N ALA A 209 -18.60 36.09 18.90
CA ALA A 209 -19.66 35.12 18.65
C ALA A 209 -20.91 35.67 17.93
N SER A 210 -21.49 34.89 17.00
CA SER A 210 -22.85 34.35 17.12
C SER A 210 -23.35 33.66 15.84
N ARG A 211 -23.92 32.47 16.05
CA ARG A 211 -24.77 31.60 15.21
C ARG A 211 -24.12 30.57 14.30
#